data_AF-A0A952E1G6-F1
#
_entry.id   AF-A0A952E1G6-F1
#
_cell.length_a   1.000
_cell.length_b   1.000
_cell.length_c   1.000
_cell.angle_alpha   90.00
_cell.angle_beta   90.00
_cell.angle_gamma   90.00
#
_symmetry.space_group_name_H-M   'P 1'
#
loop_
_entity.id
_entity.type
_entity.pdbx_description
1 polymer ?
#
loop_
_entity_poly.entity_id
_entity_poly.type
_entity_poly.pdbx_seq_one_letter_code
_entity_poly.pdbx_strand_id
1 'polypeptide(L)' 'MDSAEKINGYIQSAIDMEDSFTRGVYTICMERKNWPANIDEETFLEIKSLLKTLVNDSANHKEIFLGLKKRVNEK' A
#
# COMPACT_ATOMS: atom_id res chain seq x y z
N MET A 1 3.07 26.25 -12.44
CA MET A 1 3.41 24.93 -11.90
C MET A 1 4.50 24.35 -12.76
N ASP A 2 5.70 24.29 -12.19
CA ASP A 2 6.89 23.74 -12.84
C ASP A 2 6.67 22.22 -13.10
N SER A 3 7.30 21.67 -14.15
CA SER A 3 7.15 20.26 -14.51
C SER A 3 7.63 19.33 -13.39
N ALA A 4 8.68 19.71 -12.65
CA ALA A 4 9.17 18.96 -11.50
C ALA A 4 8.16 18.98 -10.34
N GLU A 5 7.53 20.12 -10.09
CA GLU A 5 6.48 20.28 -9.08
C GLU A 5 5.26 19.38 -9.38
N LYS A 6 4.84 19.29 -10.65
CA LYS A 6 3.76 18.37 -11.05
C LYS A 6 4.12 16.92 -10.80
N ILE A 7 5.32 16.51 -11.19
CA ILE A 7 5.81 15.13 -11.02
C ILE A 7 5.89 14.78 -9.54
N ASN A 8 6.42 15.69 -8.71
CA ASN A 8 6.46 15.50 -7.26
C ASN A 8 5.07 15.34 -6.65
N GLY A 9 4.08 16.10 -7.12
CA GLY A 9 2.68 15.92 -6.74
C GLY A 9 2.17 14.52 -7.05
N TYR A 10 2.41 14.00 -8.26
CA TYR A 10 1.99 12.64 -8.63
C TYR A 10 2.69 11.56 -7.81
N ILE A 11 4.00 11.70 -7.57
CA ILE A 11 4.76 10.74 -6.75
C ILE A 11 4.24 10.76 -5.31
N GLN A 12 3.94 11.93 -4.75
CA GLN A 12 3.36 12.02 -3.41
C GLN A 12 2.00 11.33 -3.34
N SER A 13 1.10 11.57 -4.31
CA SER A 13 -0.19 10.89 -4.36
C SER A 13 -0.07 9.38 -4.45
N ALA A 14 0.92 8.86 -5.18
CA ALA A 14 1.19 7.42 -5.25
C ALA A 14 1.64 6.85 -3.90
N ILE A 15 2.53 7.56 -3.20
CA ILE A 15 2.97 7.19 -1.83
C ILE A 15 1.77 7.18 -0.86
N ASP A 16 0.94 8.23 -0.90
CA ASP A 16 -0.23 8.35 -0.03
C ASP A 16 -1.24 7.23 -0.30
N MET A 17 -1.36 6.80 -1.57
CA MET A 17 -2.21 5.68 -1.96
C MET A 17 -1.71 4.34 -1.41
N GLU A 18 -0.40 4.04 -1.52
CA GLU A 18 0.18 2.80 -0.93
C GLU A 18 -0.04 2.74 0.59
N ASP A 19 0.12 3.89 1.25
CA ASP A 19 -0.13 4.08 2.66
C ASP A 19 -1.61 3.87 3.04
N SER A 20 -2.53 4.38 2.21
CA SER A 20 -3.97 4.23 2.40
C SER A 20 -4.43 2.78 2.25
N PHE A 21 -3.91 2.04 1.25
CA PHE A 21 -4.23 0.62 1.08
C PHE A 21 -3.71 -0.21 2.24
N THR A 22 -2.46 0.02 2.64
CA THR A 22 -1.81 -0.72 3.73
C THR A 22 -2.51 -0.49 5.06
N ARG A 23 -2.68 0.78 5.47
CA ARG A 23 -3.31 1.13 6.77
C ARG A 23 -4.82 0.97 6.79
N GLY A 24 -5.46 1.01 5.63
CA GLY A 24 -6.90 0.85 5.49
C GLY A 24 -7.26 -0.57 5.11
N VAL A 25 -7.48 -0.78 3.81
CA VAL A 25 -8.12 -1.99 3.25
C VAL A 25 -7.43 -3.27 3.73
N TYR A 26 -6.11 -3.37 3.58
CA TYR A 26 -5.40 -4.62 3.89
C TYR A 26 -5.42 -4.91 5.39
N THR A 27 -5.12 -3.92 6.23
CA THR A 27 -5.14 -4.08 7.70
C THR A 27 -6.52 -4.46 8.22
N ILE A 28 -7.58 -3.82 7.72
CA ILE A 28 -8.97 -4.16 8.10
C ILE A 28 -9.27 -5.61 7.74
N CYS A 29 -8.90 -6.05 6.54
CA CYS A 29 -9.12 -7.43 6.10
C CYS A 29 -8.24 -8.45 6.84
N MET A 30 -7.20 -8.05 7.58
CA MET A 30 -6.40 -8.98 8.39
C MET A 30 -7.05 -9.34 9.74
N GLU A 31 -8.09 -8.61 10.17
CA GLU A 31 -8.74 -8.85 11.46
C GLU A 31 -9.94 -9.80 11.30
N ARG A 32 -9.90 -10.96 11.99
CA ARG A 32 -10.95 -11.99 11.89
C ARG A 32 -12.36 -11.47 12.19
N LYS A 33 -12.48 -10.50 13.12
CA LYS A 33 -13.74 -9.86 13.53
C LYS A 33 -14.45 -9.12 12.38
N ASN A 34 -13.73 -8.76 11.32
CA ASN A 34 -14.29 -8.04 10.17
C ASN A 34 -14.83 -9.00 9.08
N TRP A 35 -14.69 -10.31 9.29
CA TRP A 35 -15.14 -11.32 8.34
C TRP A 35 -16.43 -12.02 8.80
N PRO A 36 -17.26 -12.48 7.85
CA PRO A 36 -18.43 -13.30 8.16
C PRO A 36 -18.10 -14.53 9.01
N ALA A 37 -19.05 -14.95 9.85
CA ALA A 37 -18.89 -16.10 10.73
C ALA A 37 -18.84 -17.44 9.98
N ASN A 38 -19.38 -17.48 8.75
CA ASN A 38 -19.42 -18.69 7.92
C ASN A 38 -18.15 -18.94 7.10
N ILE A 39 -17.15 -18.04 7.18
CA ILE A 39 -15.82 -18.34 6.64
C ILE A 39 -15.10 -19.23 7.65
N ASP A 40 -14.60 -20.37 7.19
CA ASP A 40 -13.79 -21.25 8.02
C ASP A 40 -12.39 -20.66 8.27
N GLU A 41 -11.71 -21.18 9.28
CA GLU A 41 -10.42 -20.64 9.71
C GLU A 41 -9.32 -20.84 8.67
N GLU A 42 -9.34 -21.93 7.91
CA GLU A 42 -8.34 -22.22 6.88
C GLU A 42 -8.41 -21.19 5.76
N THR A 43 -9.61 -20.97 5.21
CA THR A 43 -9.87 -19.92 4.21
C THR A 43 -9.45 -18.54 4.71
N PHE A 44 -9.78 -18.19 5.96
CA PHE A 44 -9.37 -16.92 6.54
C PHE A 44 -7.84 -16.77 6.61
N LEU A 45 -7.13 -17.81 7.03
CA LEU A 45 -5.67 -17.79 7.14
C LEU A 45 -4.99 -17.71 5.77
N GLU A 46 -5.53 -18.37 4.75
CA GLU A 46 -5.05 -18.24 3.37
C GLU A 46 -5.19 -16.80 2.86
N ILE A 47 -6.38 -16.21 3.00
CA ILE A 47 -6.62 -14.82 2.62
C ILE A 47 -5.68 -13.88 3.38
N LYS A 48 -5.52 -14.09 4.70
CA LYS A 48 -4.60 -13.30 5.51
C LYS A 48 -3.16 -13.42 5.04
N SER A 49 -2.73 -14.60 4.57
CA SER A 49 -1.41 -14.80 3.98
C SER A 49 -1.23 -13.98 2.71
N LEU A 50 -2.22 -14.01 1.81
CA LEU A 50 -2.20 -13.22 0.57
C LEU A 50 -2.20 -11.71 0.86
N LEU A 51 -2.97 -11.24 1.85
CA LEU A 51 -2.97 -9.84 2.28
C LEU A 51 -1.60 -9.40 2.81
N LYS A 52 -0.85 -10.28 3.48
CA LYS A 52 0.53 -9.96 3.92
C LYS A 52 1.46 -9.74 2.73
N THR A 53 1.31 -10.52 1.67
CA THR A 53 2.05 -10.30 0.42
C THR A 53 1.75 -8.91 -0.14
N LEU A 54 0.47 -8.52 -0.20
CA LEU A 54 0.09 -7.19 -0.68
C LEU A 54 0.65 -6.05 0.18
N VAL A 55 0.68 -6.21 1.51
CA VAL A 55 1.31 -5.22 2.42
C VAL A 55 2.81 -5.09 2.14
N ASN A 56 3.50 -6.21 1.94
CA ASN A 56 4.94 -6.19 1.64
C ASN A 56 5.21 -5.56 0.26
N ASP A 57 4.39 -5.85 -0.74
CA ASP A 57 4.51 -5.26 -2.07
C ASP A 57 4.25 -3.75 -2.04
N SER A 58 3.23 -3.29 -1.31
CA SER A 58 2.97 -1.86 -1.09
C SER A 58 4.14 -1.14 -0.41
N ALA A 59 4.82 -1.79 0.55
CA ALA A 59 6.04 -1.24 1.14
C ALA A 59 7.16 -1.11 0.09
N ASN A 60 7.35 -2.12 -0.75
CA ASN A 60 8.35 -2.08 -1.83
C ASN A 60 8.04 -0.98 -2.86
N HIS A 61 6.77 -0.83 -3.25
CA HIS A 61 6.34 0.24 -4.15
C HIS A 61 6.63 1.62 -3.57
N LYS A 62 6.34 1.82 -2.28
CA LYS A 62 6.61 3.07 -1.58
C LYS A 62 8.10 3.44 -1.61
N GLU A 63 8.99 2.48 -1.36
CA GLU A 63 10.44 2.70 -1.45
C GLU A 63 10.89 3.10 -2.86
N ILE A 64 10.30 2.48 -3.89
CA ILE A 64 10.55 2.88 -5.30
C ILE A 64 10.10 4.33 -5.53
N PHE A 65 8.90 4.72 -5.08
CA PHE A 65 8.41 6.09 -5.23
C PHE A 65 9.26 7.11 -4.45
N LEU A 66 9.71 6.78 -3.25
CA LEU A 66 10.64 7.62 -2.48
C LEU A 66 11.97 7.81 -3.23
N GLY A 67 12.50 6.75 -3.83
CA GLY A 67 13.67 6.81 -4.70
C GLY A 67 13.47 7.70 -5.92
N LEU A 68 12.29 7.65 -6.56
CA LEU A 68 11.93 8.54 -7.67
C LEU A 68 11.84 9.99 -7.21
N LYS A 69 11.20 10.26 -6.07
CA LYS A 69 11.07 11.61 -5.49
C LYS A 69 12.43 12.24 -5.24
N LYS A 70 13.37 11.46 -4.69
CA LYS A 70 14.76 11.92 -4.49
C LYS A 70 15.42 12.33 -5.80
N ARG A 71 15.33 11.51 -6.85
CA ARG A 71 15.92 11.80 -8.17
C ARG A 71 15.34 13.03 -8.86
N VAL A 72 14.05 13.33 -8.64
CA VAL A 72 13.40 14.53 -9.19
C VAL A 72 13.93 15.79 -8.51
N ASN A 73 14.24 15.72 -7.20
CA ASN A 73 14.70 16.86 -6.41
C ASN A 73 16.23 17.07 -6.45
N GLU A 74 16.99 16.11 -6.96
CA GLU A 74 18.45 16.22 -7.18
C GLU A 74 18.81 16.92 -8.52
N LYS A 75 17.80 17.30 -9.31
CA LYS A 75 17.95 18.08 -10.55
C LYS A 75 17.69 19.56 -10.29
#